data_AF-A0A942A1C1-F1
#
_entry.id   AF-A0A942A1C1-F1
#
_cell.length_a   1.000
_cell.length_b   1.000
_cell.length_c   1.000
_cell.angle_alpha   90.00
_cell.angle_beta   90.00
_cell.angle_gamma   90.00
#
_symmetry.space_group_name_H-M   'P 1'
#
loop_
_entity.id
_entity.type
_entity.pdbx_description
1 polymer ?
#
loop_
_entity_poly.entity_id
_entity_poly.type
_entity_poly.pdbx_seq_one_letter_code
_entity_poly.pdbx_strand_id
1 'polypeptide(L)'
;LHKEIEEGRFREDLFYRINVMTIHLPPLRERTGDIPLLVGYFIDMFNKKLQKDLEALSSEAMPVLTRYPWPGNIRELENVIERAVLLAKGRFITPEDLPAHIRTHVPSQYAFPSGQPPEDSFSIRKASTRLERDLIQKALERTGGNLTQAARILEISRPTLDAKIKEYELKKR
;
A
#
# COMPACT_ATOMS: atom_id res chain seq x y z
N LEU A 1 -11.57 16.85 16.58
CA LEU A 1 -12.01 18.02 17.38
C LEU A 1 -13.42 17.83 17.92
N HIS A 2 -14.43 17.45 17.13
CA HIS A 2 -15.78 17.12 17.66
C HIS A 2 -15.75 16.12 18.83
N LYS A 3 -15.03 15.00 18.68
CA LYS A 3 -14.85 14.02 19.77
C LYS A 3 -14.21 14.60 21.04
N GLU A 4 -13.26 15.53 20.89
CA GLU A 4 -12.59 16.19 22.02
C GLU A 4 -13.50 17.23 22.72
N ILE A 5 -14.48 17.79 22.00
CA ILE A 5 -15.52 18.66 22.57
C ILE A 5 -16.50 17.81 23.38
N GLU A 6 -16.94 16.67 22.83
CA GLU A 6 -17.80 15.70 23.53
C GLU A 6 -17.14 15.16 24.82
N GLU A 7 -15.82 14.96 24.78
CA GLU A 7 -15.04 14.50 25.94
C GLU A 7 -14.63 15.65 26.90
N GLY A 8 -15.09 16.89 26.67
CA GLY A 8 -14.85 18.06 27.51
C GLY A 8 -13.41 18.57 27.52
N ARG A 9 -12.53 18.01 26.68
CA ARG A 9 -11.10 18.38 26.57
C ARG A 9 -10.87 19.57 25.63
N PHE A 10 -11.89 19.95 24.86
CA PHE A 10 -11.83 21.10 23.96
C PHE A 10 -13.03 22.03 24.17
N ARG A 11 -12.75 23.33 24.26
CA ARG A 11 -13.78 24.36 24.44
C ARG A 11 -14.63 24.52 23.18
N GLU A 12 -15.93 24.36 23.35
CA GLU A 12 -16.91 24.45 22.27
C GLU A 12 -16.96 25.87 21.66
N ASP A 13 -16.92 26.92 22.48
CA ASP A 13 -16.94 28.31 22.02
C ASP A 13 -15.70 28.69 21.20
N LEU A 14 -14.55 28.09 21.52
CA LEU A 14 -13.31 28.25 20.76
C LEU A 14 -13.39 27.50 19.43
N PHE A 15 -13.98 26.31 19.42
CA PHE A 15 -14.17 25.53 18.19
C PHE A 15 -14.96 26.32 17.15
N TYR A 16 -16.09 26.91 17.53
CA TYR A 16 -16.92 27.69 16.60
C TYR A 16 -16.28 29.03 16.17
N ARG A 17 -15.36 29.59 16.96
CA ARG A 17 -14.60 30.80 16.56
C ARG A 17 -13.47 30.52 15.58
N ILE A 18 -12.86 29.34 15.65
CA ILE A 18 -11.76 28.95 14.75
C ILE A 18 -12.29 28.25 13.51
N ASN A 19 -13.39 27.50 13.63
CA ASN A 19 -13.97 26.70 12.56
C ASN A 19 -14.91 27.52 11.65
N VAL A 20 -14.50 28.73 11.25
CA VAL A 20 -15.28 29.61 10.36
C VAL A 20 -15.18 29.15 8.90
N MET A 21 -14.00 28.68 8.48
CA MET A 21 -13.80 27.97 7.22
C MET A 21 -12.88 26.78 7.46
N THR A 22 -13.38 25.58 7.21
CA THR A 22 -12.59 24.35 7.30
C THR A 22 -11.93 24.06 5.96
N ILE A 23 -10.61 24.07 5.90
CA ILE A 23 -9.86 23.55 4.75
C ILE A 23 -9.49 22.09 5.06
N HIS A 24 -10.05 21.16 4.30
CA HIS A 24 -9.67 19.75 4.41
C HIS A 24 -8.38 19.51 3.63
N LEU A 25 -7.29 19.19 4.34
CA LEU A 25 -6.03 18.81 3.73
C LEU A 25 -5.97 17.28 3.60
N PRO A 26 -6.09 16.71 2.39
CA PRO A 26 -6.06 15.26 2.22
C PRO A 26 -4.70 14.69 2.60
N PRO A 27 -4.67 13.52 3.26
CA PRO A 27 -3.44 12.80 3.52
C PRO A 27 -2.77 12.35 2.22
N LEU A 28 -1.47 12.07 2.27
CA LEU A 28 -0.68 11.74 1.09
C LEU A 28 -1.20 10.50 0.33
N ARG A 29 -1.76 9.53 1.07
CA ARG A 29 -2.41 8.34 0.49
C ARG A 29 -3.62 8.62 -0.41
N GLU A 30 -4.28 9.76 -0.25
CA GLU A 30 -5.43 10.17 -1.08
C GLU A 30 -4.96 10.96 -2.32
N ARG A 31 -3.68 11.28 -2.40
CA ARG A 31 -3.03 12.05 -3.48
C ARG A 31 -1.68 11.44 -3.86
N THR A 32 -1.67 10.15 -4.11
CA THR A 32 -0.43 9.41 -4.46
C THR A 32 0.25 9.93 -5.74
N GLY A 33 -0.49 10.61 -6.62
CA GLY A 33 0.05 11.30 -7.80
C GLY A 33 1.04 12.42 -7.48
N ASP A 34 1.02 12.98 -6.26
CA ASP A 34 1.95 14.02 -5.83
C ASP A 34 3.32 13.43 -5.40
N ILE A 35 3.38 12.13 -5.12
CA ILE A 35 4.59 11.48 -4.57
C ILE A 35 5.81 11.69 -5.48
N PRO A 36 5.75 11.43 -6.80
CA PRO A 36 6.92 11.64 -7.67
C PRO A 36 7.45 13.07 -7.65
N LEU A 37 6.54 14.06 -7.61
CA LEU A 37 6.91 15.48 -7.58
C LEU A 37 7.56 15.86 -6.25
N LEU A 38 6.95 15.44 -5.13
CA LEU A 38 7.49 15.68 -3.79
C LEU A 38 8.86 15.04 -3.61
N VAL A 39 9.02 13.82 -4.12
CA VAL A 39 10.29 13.09 -4.06
C VAL A 39 11.38 13.81 -4.84
N GLY A 40 11.09 14.26 -6.07
CA GLY A 40 12.05 15.06 -6.85
C GLY A 40 12.47 16.33 -6.11
N TYR A 41 11.49 17.06 -5.56
CA TYR A 41 11.76 18.25 -4.75
C TYR A 41 12.69 17.95 -3.56
N PHE A 42 12.43 16.87 -2.80
CA PHE A 42 13.24 16.52 -1.65
C PHE A 42 14.65 16.09 -2.03
N ILE A 43 14.82 15.37 -3.14
CA ILE A 43 16.16 15.00 -3.63
C ILE A 43 16.97 16.24 -3.97
N ASP A 44 16.40 17.20 -4.71
CA ASP A 44 17.08 18.45 -5.04
C ASP A 44 17.45 19.26 -3.79
N MET A 45 16.53 19.31 -2.82
CA MET A 45 16.73 19.99 -1.55
C MET A 45 17.88 19.35 -0.76
N PHE A 46 17.91 18.03 -0.63
CA PHE A 46 18.92 17.31 0.14
C PHE A 46 20.26 17.18 -0.59
N ASN A 47 20.28 17.12 -1.92
CA ASN A 47 21.51 17.22 -2.71
C ASN A 47 22.27 18.51 -2.40
N LYS A 48 21.56 19.65 -2.39
CA LYS A 48 22.13 20.96 -2.04
C LYS A 48 22.61 21.00 -0.59
N LYS A 49 21.82 20.47 0.35
CA LYS A 49 22.12 20.48 1.78
C LYS A 49 23.29 19.57 2.16
N LEU A 50 23.40 18.41 1.51
CA LEU A 50 24.35 17.34 1.84
C LEU A 50 25.52 17.22 0.86
N GLN A 51 25.60 18.13 -0.12
CA GLN A 51 26.61 18.14 -1.19
C GLN A 51 26.69 16.80 -1.93
N LYS A 52 25.52 16.26 -2.30
CA LYS A 52 25.36 15.03 -3.09
C LYS A 52 24.93 15.38 -4.52
N ASP A 53 25.14 14.43 -5.43
CA ASP A 53 24.81 14.55 -6.86
C ASP A 53 23.93 13.36 -7.29
N LEU A 54 22.78 13.20 -6.62
CA LEU A 54 21.79 12.20 -6.99
C LEU A 54 20.87 12.73 -8.09
N GLU A 55 20.64 11.95 -9.14
CA GLU A 55 19.78 12.35 -10.25
C GLU A 55 18.30 12.07 -9.94
N ALA A 56 17.98 10.87 -9.46
CA ALA A 56 16.60 10.44 -9.24
C ALA A 56 16.49 9.16 -8.39
N LEU A 57 15.28 8.62 -8.27
CA LEU A 57 15.06 7.23 -7.86
C LEU A 57 15.30 6.30 -9.04
N SER A 58 15.70 5.07 -8.74
CA SER A 58 15.59 3.99 -9.72
C SER A 58 14.12 3.71 -10.08
N SER A 59 13.91 3.15 -11.26
CA SER A 59 12.59 2.72 -11.75
C SER A 59 11.91 1.72 -10.82
N GLU A 60 12.68 0.97 -10.03
CA GLU A 60 12.20 -0.04 -9.08
C GLU A 60 11.80 0.56 -7.73
N ALA A 61 12.39 1.69 -7.33
CA ALA A 61 12.14 2.31 -6.02
C ALA A 61 10.84 3.13 -6.00
N MET A 62 10.48 3.78 -7.12
CA MET A 62 9.27 4.61 -7.20
C MET A 62 7.96 3.84 -6.91
N PRO A 63 7.74 2.62 -7.46
CA PRO A 63 6.56 1.82 -7.12
C PRO A 63 6.48 1.46 -5.63
N VAL A 64 7.62 1.28 -4.95
CA VAL A 64 7.66 0.97 -3.52
C VAL A 64 7.11 2.15 -2.71
N LEU A 65 7.57 3.37 -3.00
CA LEU A 65 7.08 4.58 -2.34
C LEU A 65 5.61 4.86 -2.65
N THR A 66 5.16 4.59 -3.87
CA THR A 66 3.77 4.85 -4.29
C THR A 66 2.77 3.90 -3.62
N ARG A 67 3.20 2.68 -3.29
CA ARG A 67 2.35 1.66 -2.63
C ARG A 67 2.25 1.82 -1.12
N TYR A 68 3.16 2.59 -0.51
CA TYR A 68 3.19 2.77 0.93
C TYR A 68 2.08 3.74 1.40
N PRO A 69 1.38 3.49 2.52
CA PRO A 69 0.22 4.29 2.94
C PRO A 69 0.58 5.62 3.61
N TRP A 70 1.86 5.89 3.88
CA TRP A 70 2.37 7.14 4.46
C TRP A 70 1.59 7.62 5.71
N PRO A 71 1.55 6.85 6.82
CA PRO A 71 0.88 7.26 8.06
C PRO A 71 1.39 8.61 8.60
N GLY A 72 2.67 8.93 8.42
CA GLY A 72 3.24 10.23 8.77
C GLY A 72 3.20 11.28 7.64
N ASN A 73 2.48 11.00 6.55
CA ASN A 73 2.28 11.89 5.40
C ASN A 73 3.62 12.42 4.83
N ILE A 74 3.63 13.69 4.44
CA ILE A 74 4.76 14.36 3.78
C ILE A 74 6.00 14.38 4.68
N ARG A 75 5.84 14.49 6.00
CA ARG A 75 7.00 14.49 6.92
C ARG A 75 7.71 13.14 6.97
N GLU A 76 6.95 12.05 6.93
CA GLU A 76 7.55 10.72 6.84
C GLU A 76 8.26 10.53 5.50
N LEU A 77 7.64 10.95 4.39
CA LEU A 77 8.26 10.94 3.07
C LEU A 77 9.58 11.72 3.05
N GLU A 78 9.58 12.95 3.58
CA GLU A 78 10.75 13.80 3.70
C GLU A 78 11.90 13.09 4.44
N ASN A 79 11.63 12.55 5.63
CA ASN A 79 12.63 11.84 6.44
C ASN A 79 13.17 10.59 5.74
N VAL A 80 12.31 9.86 5.02
CA VAL A 80 12.70 8.67 4.26
C VAL A 80 13.64 9.05 3.12
N ILE A 81 13.33 10.12 2.39
CA ILE A 81 14.19 10.60 1.30
C ILE A 81 15.50 11.17 1.83
N GLU A 82 15.50 11.95 2.93
CA GLU A 82 16.74 12.44 3.55
C GLU A 82 17.69 11.29 3.88
N ARG A 83 17.15 10.25 4.54
CA ARG A 83 17.93 9.06 4.88
C ARG A 83 18.41 8.31 3.63
N ALA A 84 17.57 8.17 2.61
CA ALA A 84 17.96 7.50 1.37
C ALA A 84 19.08 8.24 0.64
N VAL A 85 19.05 9.58 0.61
CA VAL A 85 20.12 10.42 0.04
C VAL A 85 21.45 10.23 0.79
N LEU A 86 21.39 10.11 2.12
CA LEU A 86 22.58 9.85 2.95
C LEU A 86 23.20 8.48 2.66
N LEU A 87 22.37 7.45 2.49
CA LEU A 87 22.81 6.06 2.31
C LEU A 87 23.19 5.71 0.87
N ALA A 88 22.61 6.42 -0.11
CA ALA A 88 22.85 6.18 -1.52
C ALA A 88 24.34 6.32 -1.86
N LYS A 89 24.87 5.27 -2.50
CA LYS A 89 26.27 5.18 -2.94
C LYS A 89 26.45 5.59 -4.40
N GLY A 90 25.40 5.51 -5.21
CA GLY A 90 25.40 5.84 -6.64
C GLY A 90 24.72 7.16 -6.95
N ARG A 91 24.33 7.34 -8.22
CA ARG A 91 23.55 8.49 -8.71
C ARG A 91 22.04 8.30 -8.57
N PHE A 92 21.59 7.10 -8.24
CA PHE A 92 20.18 6.77 -8.09
C PHE A 92 19.91 6.18 -6.71
N ILE A 93 18.78 6.55 -6.12
CA ILE A 93 18.25 5.92 -4.91
C ILE A 93 17.59 4.60 -5.32
N THR A 94 18.10 3.49 -4.78
CA THR A 94 17.60 2.14 -5.06
C THR A 94 16.63 1.68 -3.96
N PRO A 95 15.86 0.60 -4.18
CA PRO A 95 15.02 0.05 -3.13
C PRO A 95 15.82 -0.31 -1.87
N GLU A 96 17.08 -0.72 -1.99
CA GLU A 96 17.93 -1.09 -0.85
C GLU A 96 18.26 0.07 0.08
N ASP A 97 18.26 1.30 -0.45
CA ASP A 97 18.50 2.53 0.32
C ASP A 97 17.27 2.96 1.15
N LEU A 98 16.10 2.40 0.85
CA LEU A 98 14.85 2.68 1.56
C LEU A 98 14.74 1.87 2.87
N PRO A 99 14.04 2.40 3.89
CA PRO A 99 13.80 1.67 5.14
C PRO A 99 13.07 0.33 4.93
N ALA A 100 13.48 -0.68 5.69
CA ALA A 100 12.94 -2.04 5.56
C ALA A 100 11.40 -2.10 5.65
N HIS A 101 10.80 -1.33 6.57
CA HIS A 101 9.34 -1.29 6.76
C HIS A 101 8.56 -0.77 5.54
N ILE A 102 9.21 0.00 4.66
CA ILE A 102 8.62 0.49 3.40
C ILE A 102 8.82 -0.56 2.31
N ARG A 103 10.03 -1.16 2.23
CA ARG A 103 10.37 -2.20 1.25
C ARG A 103 9.53 -3.46 1.41
N THR A 104 9.30 -3.90 2.64
CA THR A 104 8.55 -5.12 2.96
C THR A 104 7.07 -4.87 3.19
N HIS A 105 6.59 -3.64 2.96
CA HIS A 105 5.17 -3.34 3.13
C HIS A 105 4.36 -4.08 2.06
N VAL A 106 3.76 -5.19 2.48
CA VAL A 106 2.77 -5.91 1.68
C VAL A 106 1.41 -5.28 1.96
N PRO A 107 0.68 -4.79 0.94
CA PRO A 107 -0.66 -4.25 1.11
C PRO A 107 -1.54 -5.21 1.92
N SER A 108 -2.35 -4.68 2.83
CA SER A 108 -3.11 -5.48 3.82
C SER A 108 -4.03 -6.55 3.22
N GLN A 109 -4.38 -6.44 1.93
CA GLN A 109 -5.06 -7.49 1.16
C GLN A 109 -4.26 -8.81 1.05
N TYR A 110 -2.96 -8.79 1.34
CA TYR A 110 -2.05 -9.94 1.41
C TYR A 110 -1.36 -10.08 2.78
N ALA A 111 -1.60 -9.15 3.71
CA ALA A 111 -1.05 -9.22 5.05
C ALA A 111 -2.00 -10.01 5.95
N PHE A 112 -1.48 -11.01 6.66
CA PHE A 112 -2.23 -11.64 7.73
C PHE A 112 -2.56 -10.60 8.80
N PRO A 113 -3.79 -10.60 9.36
CA PRO A 113 -4.13 -9.69 10.45
C PRO A 113 -3.17 -9.95 11.60
N SER A 114 -2.50 -8.88 12.06
CA SER A 114 -1.77 -8.79 13.33
C SER A 114 -0.69 -9.86 13.57
N GLY A 115 0.55 -9.58 13.12
CA GLY A 115 1.81 -9.76 13.89
C GLY A 115 2.18 -11.14 14.48
N GLN A 116 1.33 -12.14 14.35
CA GLN A 116 1.54 -13.52 14.72
C GLN A 116 1.10 -14.32 13.51
N PRO A 117 1.97 -15.14 12.90
CA PRO A 117 1.46 -16.20 12.06
C PRO A 117 0.46 -16.97 12.94
N PRO A 118 -0.81 -17.18 12.53
CA PRO A 118 -1.65 -18.16 13.22
C PRO A 118 -0.82 -19.46 13.29
N GLU A 119 -0.92 -20.28 14.33
CA GLU A 119 -0.14 -21.53 14.45
C GLU A 119 -0.24 -22.41 13.18
N ASP A 120 -1.30 -22.18 12.40
CA ASP A 120 -1.60 -22.72 11.08
C ASP A 120 -0.85 -22.12 9.87
N SER A 121 0.00 -21.10 10.05
CA SER A 121 0.66 -20.34 8.97
C SER A 121 1.72 -21.15 8.22
N PHE A 122 2.19 -22.26 8.79
CA PHE A 122 3.10 -23.20 8.14
C PHE A 122 2.37 -24.30 7.36
N SER A 123 1.03 -24.29 7.33
CA SER A 123 0.26 -25.28 6.57
C SER A 123 0.26 -24.95 5.08
N ILE A 124 1.07 -25.70 4.31
CA ILE A 124 1.09 -25.66 2.84
C ILE A 124 -0.32 -25.82 2.27
N ARG A 125 -1.16 -26.66 2.90
CA ARG A 125 -2.55 -26.88 2.50
C ARG A 125 -3.37 -25.59 2.55
N LYS A 126 -3.37 -24.89 3.70
CA LYS A 126 -4.13 -23.63 3.86
C LYS A 126 -3.59 -22.50 2.97
N ALA A 127 -2.28 -22.43 2.76
CA ALA A 127 -1.67 -21.48 1.82
C ALA A 127 -2.12 -21.73 0.38
N SER A 128 -2.09 -23.00 -0.05
CA SER A 128 -2.56 -23.42 -1.39
C SER A 128 -4.04 -23.11 -1.58
N THR A 129 -4.89 -23.39 -0.59
CA THR A 129 -6.32 -23.06 -0.63
C THR A 129 -6.58 -21.56 -0.82
N ARG A 130 -5.83 -20.70 -0.11
CA ARG A 130 -5.95 -19.24 -0.27
C ARG A 130 -5.53 -18.78 -1.66
N LEU A 131 -4.42 -19.30 -2.16
CA LEU A 131 -3.93 -18.99 -3.50
C LEU A 131 -4.90 -19.44 -4.59
N GLU A 132 -5.41 -20.67 -4.49
CA GLU A 132 -6.41 -21.21 -5.41
C GLU A 132 -7.68 -20.37 -5.42
N ARG A 133 -8.18 -19.96 -4.25
CA ARG A 133 -9.36 -19.10 -4.13
C ARG A 133 -9.17 -17.76 -4.84
N ASP A 134 -8.03 -17.09 -4.62
CA ASP A 134 -7.70 -15.80 -5.24
C ASP A 134 -7.59 -15.93 -6.78
N LEU A 135 -6.92 -16.97 -7.27
CA LEU A 135 -6.80 -17.24 -8.70
C LEU A 135 -8.16 -17.50 -9.34
N ILE A 136 -9.01 -18.32 -8.70
CA ILE A 136 -10.37 -18.59 -9.18
C ILE A 136 -11.19 -17.31 -9.28
N GLN A 137 -11.14 -16.46 -8.24
CA GLN A 137 -11.88 -15.20 -8.25
C GLN A 137 -11.41 -14.27 -9.37
N LYS A 138 -10.09 -14.08 -9.54
CA LYS A 138 -9.53 -13.26 -10.62
C LYS A 138 -9.90 -13.77 -12.01
N ALA A 139 -9.91 -15.09 -12.22
CA ALA A 139 -10.31 -15.68 -13.49
C ALA A 139 -11.80 -15.47 -13.77
N LEU A 140 -12.67 -15.57 -12.76
CA LEU A 140 -14.11 -15.29 -12.89
C LEU A 140 -14.36 -13.81 -13.22
N GLU A 141 -13.69 -12.89 -12.53
CA GLU A 141 -13.80 -11.45 -12.78
C GLU A 141 -13.35 -11.09 -14.20
N ARG A 142 -12.21 -11.63 -14.65
CA ARG A 142 -11.66 -11.37 -15.99
C ARG A 142 -12.53 -11.93 -17.13
N THR A 143 -13.33 -12.95 -16.86
CA THR A 143 -14.18 -13.61 -17.86
C THR A 143 -15.66 -13.25 -17.73
N GLY A 144 -16.00 -12.31 -16.84
CA GLY A 144 -17.40 -11.93 -16.59
C GLY A 144 -18.27 -13.10 -16.13
N GLY A 145 -17.71 -14.03 -15.35
CA GLY A 145 -18.42 -15.22 -14.86
C GLY A 145 -18.53 -16.38 -15.85
N ASN A 146 -17.88 -16.32 -17.02
CA ASN A 146 -17.86 -17.44 -17.97
C ASN A 146 -16.97 -18.59 -17.46
N LEU A 147 -17.60 -19.59 -16.85
CA LEU A 147 -16.92 -20.75 -16.26
C LEU A 147 -16.03 -21.54 -17.24
N THR A 148 -16.44 -21.66 -18.50
CA THR A 148 -15.66 -22.40 -19.49
C THR A 148 -14.36 -21.68 -19.82
N GLN A 149 -14.42 -20.34 -19.93
CA GLN A 149 -13.24 -19.51 -20.17
C GLN A 149 -12.38 -19.41 -18.91
N ALA A 150 -12.98 -19.27 -17.73
CA ALA A 150 -12.26 -19.23 -16.46
C ALA A 150 -11.50 -20.54 -16.21
N ALA A 151 -12.14 -21.69 -16.45
CA ALA A 151 -11.51 -23.01 -16.31
C ALA A 151 -10.32 -23.17 -17.27
N ARG A 152 -10.44 -22.66 -18.50
CA ARG A 152 -9.35 -22.65 -19.48
C ARG A 152 -8.17 -21.77 -19.03
N ILE A 153 -8.43 -20.59 -18.48
CA ILE A 153 -7.38 -19.68 -17.96
C ILE A 153 -6.67 -20.30 -16.74
N LEU A 154 -7.42 -21.01 -15.91
CA LEU A 154 -6.92 -21.68 -14.71
C LEU A 154 -6.31 -23.06 -15.02
N GLU A 155 -6.33 -23.51 -16.27
CA GLU A 155 -5.82 -24.80 -16.72
C GLU A 155 -6.41 -26.01 -15.96
N ILE A 156 -7.68 -25.91 -15.56
CA ILE A 156 -8.42 -26.98 -14.88
C ILE A 156 -9.69 -27.34 -15.65
N SER A 157 -10.25 -28.52 -15.34
CA SER A 157 -11.53 -28.91 -15.91
C SER A 157 -12.67 -28.03 -15.36
N ARG A 158 -13.68 -27.76 -16.19
CA ARG A 158 -14.88 -27.03 -15.74
C ARG A 158 -15.57 -27.70 -14.54
N PRO A 159 -15.75 -29.04 -14.47
CA PRO A 159 -16.26 -29.71 -13.27
C PRO A 159 -15.42 -29.45 -12.02
N THR A 160 -14.08 -29.45 -12.14
CA THR A 160 -13.16 -29.13 -11.03
C THR A 160 -13.35 -27.69 -10.56
N LEU A 161 -13.51 -26.75 -11.48
CA LEU A 161 -13.80 -25.35 -11.16
C LEU A 161 -15.16 -25.21 -10.45
N ASP A 162 -16.22 -25.85 -10.96
CA ASP A 162 -17.55 -25.82 -10.34
C ASP A 162 -17.53 -26.41 -8.92
N ALA A 163 -16.74 -27.47 -8.66
CA ALA A 163 -16.55 -28.02 -7.33
C ALA A 163 -15.81 -27.06 -6.39
N LYS A 164 -14.70 -26.46 -6.84
CA LYS A 164 -13.92 -25.50 -6.04
C LYS A 164 -14.69 -24.21 -5.73
N ILE A 165 -15.52 -23.73 -6.64
CA ILE A 165 -16.39 -22.56 -6.40
C ILE A 165 -17.38 -22.85 -5.26
N LYS A 166 -17.95 -24.07 -5.20
CA LYS A 166 -18.83 -24.50 -4.12
C LYS A 166 -18.07 -24.66 -2.79
N GLU A 167 -16.90 -25.29 -2.85
CA GLU A 167 -16.02 -25.51 -1.69
C GLU A 167 -15.59 -24.19 -1.03
N TYR A 168 -15.34 -23.14 -1.82
CA TYR A 168 -14.87 -21.84 -1.34
C TYR A 168 -15.96 -20.78 -1.22
N GLU A 169 -17.23 -21.16 -1.38
CA GLU A 169 -18.41 -20.27 -1.31
C GLU A 169 -18.27 -18.98 -2.14
N LEU A 170 -17.65 -19.09 -3.32
CA LEU A 170 -17.42 -17.93 -4.19
C LEU A 170 -18.72 -17.54 -4.90
N LYS A 171 -19.17 -16.30 -4.70
CA LYS A 171 -20.40 -15.77 -5.33
C LYS A 171 -20.18 -15.59 -6.84
N LYS A 172 -21.05 -16.22 -7.64
CA LYS A 172 -21.24 -15.85 -9.06
C LYS A 172 -21.96 -14.50 -9.07
N ARG A 173 -21.29 -13.44 -9.52
CA ARG A 173 -21.95 -12.18 -9.92
C ARG A 173 -22.20 -12.22 -11.41
#